data_AF-A0A4R5P6F0-F1
#
_entry.id   AF-A0A4R5P6F0-F1
#
_cell.length_a   1.000
_cell.length_b   1.000
_cell.length_c   1.000
_cell.angle_alpha   90.00
_cell.angle_beta   90.00
_cell.angle_gamma   90.00
#
_symmetry.space_group_name_H-M   'P 1'
#
loop_
_entity.id
_entity.type
_entity.pdbx_description
1 polymer ?
#
loop_
_entity_poly.entity_id
_entity_poly.type
_entity_poly.pdbx_seq_one_letter_code
_entity_poly.pdbx_strand_id
1 'polypeptide(L)'
;MSRRNQKQGKVFPKFPYDRKFTKTELDEIFARQDRLCEAFRDAVGPNGWGLGMPEDHLQLLMFHGALAGADVDEDNAFIRPRRLPDESGRLVDAVEWVVKKEDTPRARNRDARREARARAREIDELDPEVRDALIEMVKRKGQRAYDRSHAEVSADDRDEYTARLADTDDEQPEDRDDTKEGTS
;
A
#
# COMPACT_ATOMS: atom_id res chain seq x y z
N MET A 1 49.11 8.23 25.91
CA MET A 1 47.64 8.08 25.88
C MET A 1 47.08 8.84 24.69
N SER A 2 46.60 8.11 23.68
CA SER A 2 46.36 8.63 22.32
C SER A 2 45.00 9.33 22.23
N ARG A 3 45.01 10.63 21.87
CA ARG A 3 43.82 11.45 21.55
C ARG A 3 43.25 11.05 20.18
N ARG A 4 42.77 9.82 20.05
CA ARG A 4 41.94 9.38 18.90
C ARG A 4 40.46 9.31 19.32
N ASN A 5 39.92 10.43 19.80
CA ASN A 5 38.46 10.60 19.69
C ASN A 5 38.19 11.00 18.25
N GLN A 6 37.78 10.00 17.47
CA GLN A 6 37.28 10.13 16.12
C GLN A 6 36.32 11.33 16.05
N LYS A 7 36.75 12.39 15.38
CA LYS A 7 35.81 13.30 14.74
C LYS A 7 35.12 12.48 13.65
N GLN A 8 34.07 11.76 14.00
CA GLN A 8 33.12 11.27 13.01
C GLN A 8 32.67 12.51 12.24
N GLY A 9 33.14 12.63 10.99
CA GLY A 9 32.86 13.79 10.17
C GLY A 9 31.35 14.02 10.12
N LYS A 10 30.91 15.25 10.38
CA LYS A 10 29.51 15.61 10.15
C LYS A 10 29.22 15.34 8.67
N VAL A 11 28.37 14.35 8.40
CA VAL A 11 27.97 13.97 7.04
C VAL A 11 27.27 15.14 6.34
N PHE A 12 26.56 15.97 7.12
CA PHE A 12 25.94 17.20 6.64
C PHE A 12 26.28 18.38 7.58
N PRO A 13 27.32 19.17 7.27
CA PRO A 13 27.84 20.20 8.17
C PRO A 13 26.81 21.26 8.58
N LYS A 14 25.79 21.50 7.75
CA LYS A 14 24.73 22.51 7.92
C LYS A 14 23.35 21.93 8.24
N PHE A 15 23.22 20.61 8.45
CA PHE A 15 21.92 20.03 8.75
C PHE A 15 21.47 20.43 10.16
N PRO A 16 20.36 21.17 10.31
CA PRO A 16 19.98 21.79 11.58
C PRO A 16 19.57 20.77 12.66
N TYR A 17 19.21 19.56 12.24
CA TYR A 17 18.71 18.50 13.13
C TYR A 17 19.71 17.36 13.35
N ASP A 18 20.99 17.59 13.08
CA ASP A 18 22.05 16.59 13.27
C ASP A 18 22.00 16.01 14.70
N ARG A 19 21.80 14.68 14.79
CA ARG A 19 21.67 13.90 16.03
C ARG A 19 20.56 14.37 16.99
N LYS A 20 19.51 15.02 16.48
CA LYS A 20 18.34 15.46 17.27
C LYS A 20 17.24 14.41 17.39
N PHE A 21 17.29 13.38 16.55
CA PHE A 21 16.32 12.29 16.51
C PHE A 21 17.00 10.97 16.86
N THR A 22 16.26 10.11 17.56
CA THR A 22 16.57 8.70 17.74
C THR A 22 16.42 7.96 16.41
N LYS A 23 16.97 6.74 16.33
CA LYS A 23 16.80 5.91 15.14
C LYS A 23 15.33 5.61 14.83
N THR A 24 14.54 5.29 15.86
CA THR A 24 13.11 4.99 15.71
C THR A 24 12.33 6.20 15.17
N GLU A 25 12.60 7.40 15.69
CA GLU A 25 11.98 8.62 15.17
C GLU A 25 12.39 8.88 13.71
N LEU A 26 13.66 8.63 13.34
CA LEU A 26 14.09 8.73 11.94
C LEU A 26 13.38 7.74 11.04
N ASP A 27 13.23 6.48 11.47
CA ASP A 27 12.49 5.46 10.71
C ASP A 27 11.03 5.89 10.48
N GLU A 28 10.38 6.48 11.48
CA GLU A 28 9.03 7.04 11.35
C GLU A 28 8.98 8.26 10.41
N ILE A 29 9.94 9.18 10.51
CA ILE A 29 10.05 10.35 9.65
C ILE A 29 10.23 9.94 8.19
N PHE A 30 11.14 9.00 7.91
CA PHE A 30 11.38 8.52 6.55
C PHE A 30 10.17 7.76 6.00
N ALA A 31 9.50 6.95 6.82
CA ALA A 31 8.26 6.29 6.39
C ALA A 31 7.14 7.30 6.04
N ARG A 32 7.03 8.41 6.76
CA ARG A 32 6.11 9.52 6.41
C ARG A 32 6.53 10.24 5.15
N GLN A 33 7.82 10.56 5.02
CA GLN A 33 8.38 11.19 3.83
C GLN A 33 8.07 10.35 2.59
N ASP A 34 8.26 9.02 2.65
CA ASP A 34 8.02 8.13 1.52
C ASP A 34 6.55 8.18 1.08
N ARG A 35 5.61 8.07 2.02
CA ARG A 35 4.15 8.21 1.73
C ARG A 35 3.82 9.56 1.11
N LEU A 36 4.39 10.63 1.65
CA LEU A 36 4.21 11.98 1.14
C LEU A 36 4.79 12.14 -0.28
N CYS A 37 6.01 11.63 -0.55
CA CYS A 37 6.59 11.63 -1.88
C CYS A 37 5.69 10.89 -2.88
N GLU A 38 5.18 9.72 -2.52
CA GLU A 38 4.23 8.98 -3.36
C GLU A 38 2.92 9.74 -3.59
N ALA A 39 2.45 10.49 -2.59
CA ALA A 39 1.22 11.28 -2.67
C ALA A 39 1.35 12.61 -3.44
N PHE A 40 2.57 13.12 -3.63
CA PHE A 40 2.81 14.40 -4.31
C PHE A 40 3.61 14.29 -5.61
N ARG A 41 4.13 13.11 -5.96
CA ARG A 41 4.84 12.88 -7.22
C ARG A 41 3.94 13.19 -8.41
N ASP A 42 4.46 13.96 -9.36
CA ASP A 42 3.72 14.43 -10.54
C ASP A 42 2.38 15.09 -10.20
N ALA A 43 2.29 15.80 -9.06
CA ALA A 43 1.08 16.50 -8.65
C ALA A 43 0.57 17.44 -9.77
N VAL A 44 -0.74 17.48 -9.98
CA VAL A 44 -1.40 18.27 -11.01
C VAL A 44 -2.31 19.33 -10.40
N GLY A 45 -2.27 20.53 -10.94
CA GLY A 45 -3.17 21.63 -10.59
C GLY A 45 -4.58 21.46 -11.19
N PRO A 46 -5.54 22.32 -10.81
CA PRO A 46 -6.93 22.24 -11.27
C PRO A 46 -7.11 22.36 -12.79
N ASN A 47 -6.16 23.00 -13.48
CA ASN A 47 -6.13 23.14 -14.94
C ASN A 47 -5.39 21.98 -15.64
N GLY A 48 -5.00 20.94 -14.90
CA GLY A 48 -4.25 19.79 -15.41
C GLY A 48 -2.76 20.04 -15.60
N TRP A 49 -2.23 21.20 -15.19
CA TRP A 49 -0.79 21.46 -15.28
C TRP A 49 -0.04 20.73 -14.18
N GLY A 50 0.97 19.96 -14.57
CA GLY A 50 1.90 19.35 -13.62
C GLY A 50 2.66 20.43 -12.85
N LEU A 51 2.86 20.20 -11.56
CA LEU A 51 3.63 21.09 -10.68
C LEU A 51 5.08 21.22 -11.14
N GLY A 52 5.59 20.24 -11.89
CA GLY A 52 6.93 20.28 -12.49
C GLY A 52 8.06 20.26 -11.45
N MET A 53 7.79 19.72 -10.26
CA MET A 53 8.75 19.65 -9.17
C MET A 53 9.76 18.52 -9.43
N PRO A 54 11.07 18.82 -9.52
CA PRO A 54 12.09 17.78 -9.60
C PRO A 54 12.08 16.88 -8.35
N GLU A 55 12.43 15.61 -8.52
CA GLU A 55 12.35 14.59 -7.46
C GLU A 55 13.19 14.93 -6.22
N ASP A 56 14.36 15.55 -6.40
CA ASP A 56 15.22 15.98 -5.29
C ASP A 56 14.57 17.09 -4.45
N HIS A 57 13.86 18.01 -5.08
CA HIS A 57 13.11 19.06 -4.40
C HIS A 57 11.88 18.50 -3.69
N LEU A 58 11.19 17.54 -4.32
CA LEU A 58 10.08 16.82 -3.71
C LEU A 58 10.53 16.12 -2.43
N GLN A 59 11.62 15.35 -2.48
CA GLN A 59 12.20 14.67 -1.32
C GLN A 59 12.48 15.64 -0.16
N LEU A 60 13.11 16.77 -0.44
CA LEU A 60 13.41 17.79 0.58
C LEU A 60 12.14 18.41 1.19
N LEU A 61 11.15 18.73 0.35
CA LEU A 61 9.90 19.31 0.80
C LEU A 61 9.09 18.33 1.64
N MET A 62 8.98 17.07 1.19
CA MET A 62 8.24 16.02 1.90
C MET A 62 8.95 15.62 3.20
N PHE A 63 10.28 15.62 3.24
CA PHE A 63 11.04 15.45 4.49
C PHE A 63 10.70 16.55 5.50
N HIS A 64 10.66 17.81 5.04
CA HIS A 64 10.23 18.91 5.90
C HIS A 64 8.76 18.76 6.34
N GLY A 65 7.87 18.34 5.45
CA GLY A 65 6.48 18.05 5.76
C GLY A 65 6.33 16.97 6.85
N ALA A 66 7.07 15.87 6.73
CA ALA A 66 7.09 14.80 7.73
C ALA A 66 7.55 15.31 9.11
N LEU A 67 8.58 16.16 9.15
CA LEU A 67 9.02 16.83 10.38
C LEU A 67 7.97 17.78 10.97
N ALA A 68 7.18 18.44 10.12
CA ALA A 68 6.08 19.31 10.52
C ALA A 68 4.82 18.54 10.94
N GLY A 69 4.83 17.19 10.86
CA GLY A 69 3.70 16.33 11.20
C GLY A 69 2.68 16.15 10.06
N ALA A 70 3.02 16.54 8.83
CA ALA A 70 2.19 16.20 7.67
C ALA A 70 2.24 14.69 7.39
N ASP A 71 1.11 14.14 6.96
CA ASP A 71 0.98 12.77 6.49
C ASP A 71 -0.20 12.68 5.51
N VAL A 72 -0.38 11.52 4.89
CA VAL A 72 -1.47 11.23 3.98
C VAL A 72 -2.59 10.54 4.73
N ASP A 73 -3.79 11.12 4.67
CA ASP A 73 -5.02 10.46 5.10
C ASP A 73 -5.65 9.77 3.88
N GLU A 74 -5.40 8.46 3.75
CA GLU A 74 -5.88 7.69 2.60
C GLU A 74 -7.41 7.60 2.57
N ASP A 75 -8.09 7.56 3.72
CA ASP A 75 -9.54 7.38 3.77
C ASP A 75 -10.26 8.65 3.27
N ASN A 76 -9.69 9.82 3.55
CA ASN A 76 -10.24 11.11 3.14
C ASN A 76 -9.68 11.64 1.80
N ALA A 77 -8.72 10.95 1.18
CA ALA A 77 -8.18 11.36 -0.12
C ALA A 77 -9.23 11.22 -1.26
N PHE A 78 -9.25 12.16 -2.20
CA PHE A 78 -10.15 12.13 -3.39
C PHE A 78 -9.55 11.43 -4.61
N ILE A 79 -8.23 11.35 -4.65
CA ILE A 79 -7.46 10.76 -5.74
C ILE A 79 -6.52 9.71 -5.18
N ARG A 80 -6.02 8.84 -6.05
CA ARG A 80 -4.93 7.92 -5.74
C ARG A 80 -3.87 7.99 -6.82
N PRO A 81 -2.60 7.68 -6.49
CA PRO A 81 -1.58 7.51 -7.50
C PRO A 81 -1.82 6.21 -8.28
N ARG A 82 -1.50 6.24 -9.56
CA ARG A 82 -1.34 5.07 -10.43
C ARG A 82 0.01 5.17 -11.11
N ARG A 83 0.93 4.25 -10.78
CA ARG A 83 2.22 4.19 -11.47
C ARG A 83 2.02 3.80 -12.94
N LEU A 84 2.70 4.55 -13.79
CA LEU A 84 2.84 4.26 -15.21
C LEU A 84 4.10 3.41 -15.43
N PRO A 85 4.12 2.50 -16.40
CA PRO A 85 5.30 1.80 -16.85
C PRO A 85 6.30 2.81 -17.37
N ASP A 86 7.55 2.54 -17.10
CA ASP A 86 8.64 3.29 -17.68
C ASP A 86 8.67 3.04 -19.20
N GLU A 87 8.63 4.13 -19.96
CA GLU A 87 8.61 4.14 -21.41
C GLU A 87 9.48 5.32 -21.88
N SER A 88 10.09 5.17 -23.07
CA SER A 88 10.92 6.25 -23.64
C SER A 88 10.12 7.56 -23.76
N GLY A 89 10.67 8.65 -23.22
CA GLY A 89 10.01 9.96 -23.19
C GLY A 89 9.07 10.20 -22.00
N ARG A 90 8.94 9.24 -21.08
CA ARG A 90 8.25 9.41 -19.78
C ARG A 90 9.29 9.53 -18.65
N LEU A 91 8.96 10.27 -17.60
CA LEU A 91 9.75 10.26 -16.36
C LEU A 91 9.71 8.86 -15.72
N VAL A 92 10.82 8.45 -15.10
CA VAL A 92 10.90 7.20 -14.34
C VAL A 92 9.91 7.25 -13.17
N ASP A 93 9.21 6.14 -12.92
CA ASP A 93 8.20 6.03 -11.86
C ASP A 93 7.06 7.07 -11.98
N ALA A 94 6.78 7.53 -13.20
CA ALA A 94 5.74 8.53 -13.44
C ALA A 94 4.38 8.12 -12.88
N VAL A 95 3.68 9.09 -12.30
CA VAL A 95 2.39 8.88 -11.65
C VAL A 95 1.27 9.54 -12.44
N GLU A 96 0.17 8.82 -12.57
CA GLU A 96 -1.10 9.35 -13.02
C GLU A 96 -2.10 9.38 -11.86
N TRP A 97 -2.82 10.50 -11.70
CA TRP A 97 -3.79 10.68 -10.63
C TRP A 97 -5.18 10.19 -11.04
N VAL A 98 -5.70 9.20 -10.34
CA VAL A 98 -7.02 8.61 -10.60
C VAL A 98 -8.01 9.07 -9.55
N VAL A 99 -9.18 9.57 -9.97
CA VAL A 99 -10.26 9.96 -9.06
C VAL A 99 -10.89 8.73 -8.42
N LYS A 100 -10.88 8.66 -7.09
CA LYS A 100 -11.33 7.47 -6.35
C LYS A 100 -12.80 7.13 -6.58
N LYS A 101 -13.66 8.12 -6.81
CA LYS A 101 -15.10 7.90 -7.08
C LYS A 101 -15.34 7.09 -8.37
N GLU A 102 -14.40 7.13 -9.31
CA GLU A 102 -14.46 6.43 -10.61
C GLU A 102 -13.61 5.14 -10.59
N ASP A 103 -12.94 4.86 -9.48
CA ASP A 103 -11.94 3.82 -9.36
C ASP A 103 -12.52 2.49 -8.85
N THR A 104 -12.88 1.62 -9.77
CA THR A 104 -13.47 0.33 -9.45
C THR A 104 -12.45 -0.66 -8.84
N PRO A 105 -12.89 -1.61 -7.99
CA PRO A 105 -12.01 -2.68 -7.48
C PRO A 105 -11.31 -3.48 -8.59
N ARG A 106 -12.00 -3.70 -9.72
CA ARG A 106 -11.42 -4.37 -10.90
C ARG A 106 -10.30 -3.55 -11.53
N ALA A 107 -10.46 -2.24 -11.64
CA ALA A 107 -9.42 -1.35 -12.14
C ALA A 107 -8.19 -1.35 -11.22
N ARG A 108 -8.39 -1.23 -9.91
CA ARG A 108 -7.30 -1.33 -8.91
C ARG A 108 -6.52 -2.64 -9.01
N ASN A 109 -7.22 -3.77 -9.11
CA ASN A 109 -6.56 -5.07 -9.24
C ASN A 109 -5.74 -5.18 -10.53
N ARG A 110 -6.26 -4.65 -11.64
CA ARG A 110 -5.53 -4.62 -12.92
C ARG A 110 -4.27 -3.74 -12.82
N ASP A 111 -4.38 -2.58 -12.19
CA ASP A 111 -3.27 -1.65 -12.01
C ASP A 111 -2.17 -2.29 -11.14
N ALA A 112 -2.54 -2.92 -10.02
CA ALA A 112 -1.62 -3.66 -9.15
C ALA A 112 -0.91 -4.81 -9.89
N ARG A 113 -1.62 -5.57 -10.72
CA ARG A 113 -1.02 -6.64 -11.55
C ARG A 113 -0.03 -6.08 -12.58
N ARG A 114 -0.33 -4.91 -13.16
CA ARG A 114 0.55 -4.25 -14.13
C ARG A 114 1.84 -3.78 -13.47
N GLU A 115 1.74 -3.17 -12.29
CA GLU A 115 2.91 -2.76 -11.50
C GLU A 115 3.75 -3.97 -11.08
N ALA A 116 3.12 -5.04 -10.57
CA ALA A 116 3.83 -6.27 -10.21
C ALA A 116 4.62 -6.87 -11.38
N ARG A 117 4.06 -6.81 -12.60
CA ARG A 117 4.76 -7.26 -13.82
C ARG A 117 5.92 -6.35 -14.20
N ALA A 118 5.80 -5.04 -14.01
CA ALA A 118 6.90 -4.11 -14.27
C ALA A 118 8.06 -4.40 -13.31
N ARG A 119 7.78 -4.50 -12.00
CA ARG A 119 8.77 -4.85 -10.98
C ARG A 119 9.40 -6.23 -11.19
N ALA A 120 8.63 -7.21 -11.68
CA ALA A 120 9.18 -8.53 -12.01
C ALA A 120 10.22 -8.48 -13.13
N ARG A 121 10.08 -7.58 -14.11
CA ARG A 121 11.09 -7.41 -15.16
C ARG A 121 12.40 -6.84 -14.62
N GLU A 122 12.34 -5.92 -13.67
CA GLU A 122 13.53 -5.40 -12.97
C GLU A 122 14.27 -6.54 -12.24
N ILE A 123 13.54 -7.52 -11.68
CA ILE A 123 14.13 -8.70 -11.06
C ILE A 123 14.85 -9.58 -12.08
N ASP A 124 14.32 -9.70 -13.31
CA ASP A 124 14.94 -10.51 -14.37
C ASP A 124 16.30 -9.94 -14.81
N GLU A 125 16.50 -8.62 -14.66
CA GLU A 125 17.75 -7.92 -14.98
C GLU A 125 18.85 -8.09 -13.91
N LEU A 126 18.51 -8.64 -12.74
CA LEU A 126 19.48 -8.92 -11.68
C LEU A 126 20.43 -10.07 -12.06
N ASP A 127 21.60 -10.08 -11.43
CA ASP A 127 22.51 -11.23 -11.46
C ASP A 127 21.75 -12.50 -11.04
N PRO A 128 21.93 -13.65 -11.75
CA PRO A 128 21.22 -14.88 -11.44
C PRO A 128 21.27 -15.31 -9.97
N GLU A 129 22.42 -15.17 -9.30
CA GLU A 129 22.57 -15.57 -7.90
C GLU A 129 21.73 -14.67 -6.97
N VAL A 130 21.68 -13.37 -7.28
CA VAL A 130 20.87 -12.39 -6.53
C VAL A 130 19.39 -12.60 -6.79
N ARG A 131 19.01 -12.85 -8.04
CA ARG A 131 17.63 -13.15 -8.44
C ARG A 131 17.08 -14.37 -7.72
N ASP A 132 17.84 -15.48 -7.69
CA ASP A 132 17.40 -16.72 -7.05
C ASP A 132 17.24 -16.55 -5.53
N ALA A 133 18.18 -15.85 -4.88
CA ALA A 133 18.08 -15.53 -3.46
C ALA A 133 16.85 -14.64 -3.16
N LEU A 134 16.55 -13.68 -4.02
CA LEU A 134 15.37 -12.82 -3.89
C LEU A 134 14.08 -13.63 -4.05
N ILE A 135 14.00 -14.52 -5.05
CA ILE A 135 12.85 -15.40 -5.27
C ILE A 135 12.61 -16.29 -4.06
N GLU A 136 13.66 -16.88 -3.48
CA GLU A 136 13.53 -17.72 -2.28
C GLU A 136 12.99 -16.90 -1.08
N MET A 137 13.51 -15.68 -0.90
CA MET A 137 13.05 -14.77 0.15
C MET A 137 11.57 -14.41 -0.01
N VAL A 138 11.13 -14.11 -1.24
CA VAL A 138 9.73 -13.79 -1.56
C VAL A 138 8.82 -14.99 -1.33
N LYS A 139 9.21 -16.19 -1.77
CA LYS A 139 8.45 -17.44 -1.51
C LYS A 139 8.25 -17.66 -0.01
N ARG A 140 9.30 -17.50 0.79
CA ARG A 140 9.25 -17.68 2.24
C ARG A 140 8.34 -16.65 2.93
N LYS A 141 8.39 -15.39 2.51
CA LYS A 141 7.48 -14.34 3.01
C LYS A 141 6.04 -14.59 2.58
N GLY A 142 5.82 -15.00 1.34
CA GLY A 142 4.51 -15.35 0.78
C GLY A 142 3.84 -16.48 1.56
N GLN A 143 4.59 -17.55 1.86
CA GLN A 143 4.08 -18.66 2.68
C GLN A 143 3.64 -18.18 4.07
N ARG A 144 4.46 -17.37 4.75
CA ARG A 144 4.10 -16.81 6.07
C ARG A 144 2.86 -15.92 6.04
N ALA A 145 2.68 -15.15 4.96
CA ALA A 145 1.51 -14.30 4.80
C ALA A 145 0.25 -15.13 4.53
N TYR A 146 0.37 -16.19 3.71
CA TYR A 146 -0.69 -17.16 3.47
C TYR A 146 -1.09 -17.91 4.74
N ASP A 147 -0.12 -18.42 5.49
CA ASP A 147 -0.36 -19.13 6.74
C ASP A 147 -1.04 -18.22 7.76
N ARG A 148 -0.64 -16.94 7.85
CA ARG A 148 -1.29 -15.96 8.73
C ARG A 148 -2.73 -15.66 8.33
N SER A 149 -3.03 -15.56 7.04
CA SER A 149 -4.40 -15.30 6.58
C SER A 149 -5.32 -16.53 6.63
N HIS A 150 -4.76 -17.73 6.77
CA HIS A 150 -5.51 -19.00 6.86
C HIS A 150 -5.46 -19.63 8.26
N ALA A 151 -4.77 -19.02 9.22
CA ALA A 151 -4.70 -19.48 10.61
C ALA A 151 -5.93 -19.10 11.45
N GLU A 152 -6.88 -18.32 10.91
CA GLU A 152 -8.14 -17.95 11.59
C GLU A 152 -9.34 -18.64 10.93
N VAL A 153 -9.41 -19.97 11.04
CA VAL A 153 -10.68 -20.69 11.21
C VAL A 153 -10.40 -21.82 12.20
N SER A 154 -10.80 -21.63 13.46
CA SER A 154 -10.80 -22.73 14.43
C SER A 154 -11.74 -23.82 13.92
N ALA A 155 -11.33 -25.09 14.02
CA ALA A 155 -12.21 -26.21 13.70
C ALA A 155 -13.49 -26.21 14.57
N ASP A 156 -13.44 -25.56 15.74
CA ASP A 156 -14.60 -25.43 16.64
C ASP A 156 -15.69 -24.48 16.11
N ASP A 157 -15.37 -23.50 15.24
CA ASP A 157 -16.36 -22.57 14.68
C ASP A 157 -17.18 -23.18 13.52
N ARG A 158 -16.68 -24.26 12.90
CA ARG A 158 -17.44 -25.01 11.88
C ARG A 158 -18.60 -25.76 12.50
N ASP A 159 -18.40 -26.35 13.68
CA ASP A 159 -19.44 -27.15 14.32
C ASP A 159 -20.59 -26.27 14.83
N GLU A 160 -20.32 -25.05 15.28
CA GLU A 160 -21.37 -24.10 15.74
C GLU A 160 -22.24 -23.56 14.58
N TYR A 161 -21.67 -23.37 13.38
CA TYR A 161 -22.42 -22.92 12.21
C TYR A 161 -23.29 -24.04 11.61
N THR A 162 -22.79 -25.29 11.61
CA THR A 162 -23.58 -26.45 11.16
C THR A 162 -24.65 -26.84 12.18
N ALA A 163 -24.42 -26.66 13.48
CA ALA A 163 -25.42 -26.86 14.53
C ALA A 163 -26.55 -25.83 14.48
N ARG A 164 -26.26 -24.56 14.19
CA ARG A 164 -27.30 -23.51 14.00
C ARG A 164 -28.19 -23.74 12.79
N LEU A 165 -27.69 -24.40 11.74
CA LEU A 165 -28.48 -24.74 10.55
C LEU A 165 -29.38 -25.96 10.76
N ALA A 166 -29.03 -26.87 11.69
CA ALA A 166 -29.86 -28.02 12.04
C ALA A 166 -31.03 -27.67 12.97
N ASP A 167 -30.89 -26.61 13.78
CA ASP A 167 -31.93 -26.16 14.73
C ASP A 167 -33.07 -25.37 14.06
N THR A 168 -32.94 -25.05 12.77
CA THR A 168 -33.95 -24.30 11.99
C THR A 168 -34.91 -25.16 11.16
N ASP A 169 -34.71 -26.48 11.13
CA ASP A 169 -35.53 -27.40 10.31
C ASP A 169 -36.67 -28.10 11.08
N ASP A 170 -36.82 -27.87 12.40
CA ASP A 170 -37.78 -28.61 13.25
C ASP A 170 -39.07 -27.84 13.65
N GLU A 171 -39.36 -26.69 13.03
CA GLU A 171 -40.68 -26.04 13.18
C GLU A 171 -41.44 -25.98 11.83
N GLN A 172 -42.00 -27.12 11.41
CA GLN A 172 -43.30 -27.10 10.74
C GLN A 172 -44.41 -27.36 11.76
N PRO A 173 -45.56 -26.69 11.60
CA PRO A 173 -46.73 -27.49 11.27
C PRO A 173 -47.53 -26.96 10.09
N GLU A 174 -47.77 -27.90 9.18
CA GLU A 174 -48.88 -28.14 8.27
C GLU A 174 -50.06 -27.13 8.19
N ASP A 175 -50.34 -26.77 6.93
CA ASP A 175 -51.62 -26.71 6.23
C ASP A 175 -52.91 -26.22 6.93
N ARG A 176 -53.56 -25.23 6.29
CA ARG A 176 -54.89 -25.43 5.66
C ARG A 176 -55.33 -24.24 4.80
N ASP A 177 -55.34 -24.51 3.49
CA ASP A 177 -56.42 -24.28 2.53
C ASP A 177 -57.57 -23.33 2.94
N ASP A 178 -57.79 -22.27 2.15
CA ASP A 178 -59.12 -21.94 1.67
C ASP A 178 -59.05 -21.01 0.45
N THR A 179 -59.39 -21.59 -0.69
CA THR A 179 -59.77 -20.92 -1.93
C THR A 179 -61.06 -20.14 -1.73
N LYS A 180 -61.13 -18.92 -2.28
CA LYS A 180 -62.33 -18.43 -3.00
C LYS A 180 -62.05 -17.17 -3.80
N GLU A 181 -62.22 -17.34 -5.11
CA GLU A 181 -62.53 -16.30 -6.10
C GLU A 181 -63.72 -15.44 -5.65
N GLY A 182 -63.73 -14.18 -6.09
CA GLY A 182 -64.87 -13.28 -5.87
C GLY A 182 -64.65 -11.88 -6.45
N THR A 183 -64.91 -11.76 -7.75
CA THR A 183 -65.21 -10.52 -8.50
C THR A 183 -65.91 -9.43 -7.67
N SER A 184 -65.44 -8.17 -7.79
CA SER A 184 -66.14 -7.13 -8.55
C SER A 184 -65.30 -5.86 -8.73
#